data_AF-A0A7S1EEW4-F1
#
_entry.id   AF-A0A7S1EEW4-F1
#
_cell.length_a   1.000
_cell.length_b   1.000
_cell.length_c   1.000
_cell.angle_alpha   90.00
_cell.angle_beta   90.00
_cell.angle_gamma   90.00
#
_symmetry.space_group_name_H-M   'P 1'
#
loop_
_entity.id
_entity.type
_entity.pdbx_description
1 polymer ?
#
loop_
_entity_poly.entity_id
_entity_poly.type
_entity_poly.pdbx_seq_one_letter_code
_entity_poly.pdbx_strand_id
1 'polypeptide(L)'
;GCIIADSVGLGKTFEALAIIKYHELRNDRVLVLAPKRLRDNWTLYKANDQRNVLASDRLNYDVLNHTDLSRDGGLSGDIELSHVNWGNYDLVVIDESHNFRNKKSPKQGNETRYDRLMRRIIREGVKTRVLMLSATPVNNRLADLRNQI
;
A
#
# COMPACT_ATOMS: atom_id res chain seq x y z
N GLY A 1 2.74 -3.08 -12.42
CA GLY A 1 3.29 -2.85 -11.07
C GLY A 1 4.78 -3.11 -11.06
N CYS A 2 5.47 -2.69 -10.01
CA CYS A 2 6.90 -2.91 -9.76
C CYS A 2 7.09 -3.53 -8.36
N ILE A 3 8.20 -4.23 -8.15
CA ILE A 3 8.58 -4.81 -6.84
C ILE A 3 9.94 -4.25 -6.46
N ILE A 4 10.05 -3.76 -5.22
CA ILE A 4 11.33 -3.46 -4.57
C ILE A 4 11.55 -4.55 -3.52
N ALA A 5 12.58 -5.36 -3.73
CA ALA A 5 12.85 -6.58 -2.94
C ALA A 5 14.30 -6.64 -2.45
N ASP A 6 14.72 -5.61 -1.71
CA ASP A 6 16.04 -5.57 -1.06
C ASP A 6 16.00 -6.13 0.36
N SER A 7 17.16 -6.54 0.87
CA SER A 7 17.35 -6.94 2.28
C SER A 7 16.89 -5.86 3.28
N VAL A 8 16.58 -6.27 4.52
CA VAL A 8 16.23 -5.34 5.61
C VAL A 8 17.34 -4.30 5.80
N GLY A 9 16.98 -3.03 6.00
CA GLY A 9 17.93 -1.95 6.28
C GLY A 9 18.52 -1.23 5.06
N LEU A 10 18.23 -1.67 3.83
CA LEU A 10 18.81 -1.09 2.60
C LEU A 10 18.08 0.15 2.05
N GLY A 11 17.16 0.77 2.81
CA GLY A 11 16.55 2.04 2.40
C GLY A 11 15.29 1.96 1.52
N LYS A 12 14.68 0.77 1.36
CA LYS A 12 13.41 0.59 0.60
C LYS A 12 12.32 1.61 0.91
N THR A 13 12.20 2.04 2.16
CA THR A 13 11.23 3.08 2.55
C THR A 13 11.56 4.41 1.88
N PHE A 14 12.83 4.83 1.85
CA PHE A 14 13.25 6.06 1.18
C PHE A 14 13.08 5.97 -0.35
N GLU A 15 13.40 4.83 -0.95
CA GLU A 15 13.13 4.60 -2.37
C GLU A 15 11.64 4.68 -2.70
N ALA A 16 10.81 4.06 -1.86
CA ALA A 16 9.36 4.15 -1.99
C ALA A 16 8.87 5.60 -1.84
N LEU A 17 9.36 6.35 -0.84
CA LEU A 17 9.01 7.76 -0.65
C LEU A 17 9.41 8.62 -1.86
N ALA A 18 10.53 8.35 -2.51
CA ALA A 18 10.91 9.01 -3.75
C ALA A 18 9.94 8.71 -4.90
N ILE A 19 9.51 7.45 -5.05
CA ILE A 19 8.50 7.06 -6.04
C ILE A 19 7.15 7.72 -5.73
N ILE A 20 6.74 7.74 -4.45
CA ILE A 20 5.53 8.43 -4.01
C ILE A 20 5.60 9.91 -4.40
N LYS A 21 6.71 10.59 -4.11
CA LYS A 21 6.90 12.01 -4.48
C LYS A 21 6.78 12.24 -5.98
N TYR A 22 7.36 11.37 -6.80
CA TYR A 22 7.24 11.43 -8.25
C TYR A 22 5.77 11.34 -8.72
N HIS A 23 4.98 10.46 -8.10
CA HIS A 23 3.55 10.33 -8.39
C HIS A 23 2.76 11.56 -7.91
N GLU A 24 3.01 12.06 -6.71
CA GLU A 24 2.38 13.30 -6.21
C GLU A 24 2.63 14.50 -7.11
N LEU A 25 3.84 14.66 -7.66
CA LEU A 25 4.17 15.73 -8.60
C LEU A 25 3.37 15.65 -9.92
N ARG A 26 2.76 14.50 -10.20
CA ARG A 26 1.86 14.28 -11.35
C ARG A 26 0.39 14.47 -10.98
N ASN A 27 0.10 14.86 -9.73
CA ASN A 27 -1.22 14.89 -9.12
C ASN A 27 -1.89 13.51 -8.98
N ASP A 28 -1.09 12.44 -8.98
CA ASP A 28 -1.57 11.08 -8.76
C ASP A 28 -1.89 10.88 -7.27
N ARG A 29 -3.01 10.24 -6.95
CA ARG A 29 -3.35 9.87 -5.56
C ARG A 29 -2.62 8.61 -5.13
N VAL A 30 -2.04 8.64 -3.93
CA VAL A 30 -1.21 7.55 -3.43
C VAL A 30 -1.78 6.97 -2.13
N LEU A 31 -1.88 5.65 -2.07
CA LEU A 31 -2.21 4.88 -0.87
C LEU A 31 -1.04 4.01 -0.43
N VAL A 32 -0.67 4.10 0.83
CA VAL A 32 0.26 3.18 1.50
C VAL A 32 -0.53 2.20 2.37
N LEU A 33 -0.35 0.91 2.11
CA LEU A 33 -0.84 -0.19 2.93
C LEU A 33 0.31 -0.76 3.76
N ALA A 34 0.27 -0.51 5.07
CA ALA A 34 1.31 -0.94 6.00
C ALA A 34 0.79 -1.89 7.09
N PRO A 35 1.63 -2.73 7.69
CA PRO A 35 1.31 -3.38 8.95
C PRO A 35 1.09 -2.32 10.04
N LYS A 36 0.14 -2.55 10.97
CA LYS A 36 -0.14 -1.62 12.07
C LYS A 36 1.12 -1.19 12.83
N ARG A 37 2.04 -2.13 13.07
CA ARG A 37 3.32 -1.88 13.76
C ARG A 37 4.28 -0.92 13.03
N LEU A 38 4.11 -0.72 11.71
CA LEU A 38 4.96 0.16 10.89
C LEU A 38 4.24 1.44 10.48
N ARG A 39 2.96 1.60 10.84
CA ARG A 39 2.14 2.75 10.44
C ARG A 39 2.78 4.07 10.83
N ASP A 40 3.27 4.18 12.06
CA ASP A 40 3.78 5.44 12.60
C ASP A 40 5.01 5.94 11.84
N ASN A 41 5.83 5.03 11.31
CA ASN A 41 6.95 5.39 10.44
C ASN A 41 6.44 6.06 9.14
N TRP A 42 5.39 5.51 8.54
CA TRP A 42 4.80 6.06 7.33
C TRP A 42 4.04 7.37 7.59
N THR A 43 3.34 7.52 8.71
CA THR A 43 2.64 8.77 9.01
C THR A 43 3.59 9.89 9.41
N LEU A 44 4.76 9.57 10.00
CA LEU A 44 5.78 10.55 10.33
C LEU A 44 6.27 11.33 9.10
N TYR A 45 6.55 10.65 7.98
CA TYR A 45 7.11 11.29 6.78
C TYR A 45 6.15 12.25 6.06
N LYS A 46 4.84 12.16 6.32
CA LYS A 46 3.85 13.13 5.84
C LYS A 46 3.44 14.18 6.89
N ALA A 47 3.91 14.04 8.13
CA ALA A 47 3.56 14.94 9.22
C ALA A 47 4.47 16.18 9.22
N ASN A 48 3.92 17.31 9.66
CA ASN A 48 4.70 18.50 10.01
C ASN A 48 5.32 18.32 11.42
N ASP A 49 6.35 17.51 11.50
CA ASP A 49 7.02 17.10 12.73
C ASP A 49 8.55 17.30 12.61
N GLN A 50 9.23 17.77 13.65
CA GLN A 50 10.68 18.01 13.60
C GLN A 50 11.52 16.74 13.44
N ARG A 51 10.97 15.57 13.81
CA ARG A 51 11.61 14.26 13.59
C ARG A 51 11.48 13.81 12.14
N ASN A 52 10.58 14.42 11.36
CA ASN A 52 10.44 14.15 9.95
C ASN A 52 11.57 14.86 9.18
N VAL A 53 12.62 14.10 8.87
CA VAL A 53 13.76 14.59 8.07
C VAL A 53 13.39 14.98 6.64
N LEU A 54 12.18 14.63 6.17
CA LEU A 54 11.63 14.96 4.86
C LEU A 54 10.44 15.94 4.95
N ALA A 55 10.30 16.69 6.04
CA ALA A 55 9.17 17.62 6.23
C ALA A 55 9.07 18.66 5.10
N SER A 56 10.20 19.10 4.54
CA SER A 56 10.25 20.02 3.40
C SER A 56 9.65 19.45 2.11
N ASP A 57 9.66 18.12 1.94
CA ASP A 57 9.08 17.47 0.77
C ASP A 57 7.57 17.48 0.80
N ARG A 58 6.95 17.71 1.96
CA ARG A 58 5.49 17.86 2.15
C ARG A 58 4.72 16.71 1.50
N LEU A 59 5.19 15.49 1.75
CA LEU A 59 4.59 14.28 1.22
C LEU A 59 3.11 14.19 1.63
N ASN A 60 2.29 13.76 0.69
CA ASN A 60 0.85 13.67 0.82
C ASN A 60 0.30 12.37 0.21
N TYR A 61 0.27 11.34 1.04
CA TYR A 61 -0.34 10.04 0.73
C TYR A 61 -1.24 9.57 1.88
N ASP A 62 -2.20 8.72 1.57
CA ASP A 62 -3.02 8.08 2.60
C ASP A 62 -2.33 6.84 3.15
N VAL A 63 -2.53 6.56 4.43
CA VAL A 63 -1.97 5.37 5.09
C VAL A 63 -3.12 4.57 5.69
N LEU A 64 -3.25 3.31 5.27
CA LEU A 64 -4.19 2.34 5.85
C LEU A 64 -3.43 1.10 6.31
N ASN A 65 -3.99 0.40 7.29
CA ASN A 65 -3.42 -0.86 7.74
C ASN A 65 -3.85 -1.99 6.81
N HIS A 66 -3.03 -3.04 6.70
CA HIS A 66 -3.41 -4.22 5.93
C HIS A 66 -4.75 -4.82 6.35
N THR A 67 -5.09 -4.77 7.65
CA THR A 67 -6.35 -5.29 8.19
C THR A 67 -7.57 -4.47 7.77
N ASP A 68 -7.39 -3.22 7.32
CA ASP A 68 -8.51 -2.34 6.98
C ASP A 68 -9.21 -2.75 5.69
N LEU A 69 -8.53 -3.48 4.80
CA LEU A 69 -9.15 -4.07 3.61
C LEU A 69 -10.24 -5.10 3.95
N SER A 70 -10.18 -5.70 5.14
CA SER A 70 -11.20 -6.64 5.62
C SER A 70 -12.37 -5.96 6.33
N ARG A 71 -12.35 -4.63 6.46
CA ARG A 71 -13.36 -3.85 7.20
C ARG A 71 -14.20 -3.02 6.23
N ASP A 72 -15.47 -2.87 6.55
CA ASP A 72 -16.40 -2.01 5.79
C ASP A 72 -16.68 -0.66 6.48
N GLY A 73 -16.07 -0.43 7.66
CA GLY A 73 -16.25 0.82 8.41
C GLY A 73 -15.34 0.98 9.63
N GLY A 74 -15.51 2.11 10.30
CA GLY A 74 -14.68 2.57 11.41
C GLY A 74 -13.41 3.31 10.95
N LEU A 75 -12.54 3.63 11.90
CA LEU A 75 -11.37 4.48 11.65
C LEU A 75 -10.08 3.67 11.38
N SER A 76 -9.19 4.27 10.58
CA SER A 76 -7.79 3.90 10.43
C SER A 76 -6.91 5.15 10.53
N GLY A 77 -6.39 5.40 11.75
CA GLY A 77 -5.95 6.76 12.09
C GLY A 77 -7.13 7.71 11.96
N ASP A 78 -6.97 8.75 11.16
CA ASP A 78 -7.99 9.79 10.95
C ASP A 78 -8.88 9.52 9.71
N ILE A 79 -8.72 8.37 9.04
CA ILE A 79 -9.48 8.02 7.83
C ILE A 79 -10.68 7.15 8.21
N GLU A 80 -11.87 7.57 7.80
CA GLU A 80 -13.10 6.79 7.94
C GLU A 80 -13.29 5.82 6.76
N LEU A 81 -13.21 4.52 7.04
CA LEU A 81 -13.14 3.47 6.02
C LEU A 81 -14.40 3.36 5.15
N SER A 82 -15.57 3.71 5.68
CA SER A 82 -16.84 3.74 4.94
C SER A 82 -16.88 4.82 3.85
N HIS A 83 -16.02 5.84 3.94
CA HIS A 83 -15.97 6.96 3.01
C HIS A 83 -14.73 6.92 2.08
N VAL A 84 -13.89 5.87 2.19
CA VAL A 84 -12.73 5.72 1.32
C VAL A 84 -13.18 5.41 -0.11
N ASN A 85 -12.81 6.28 -1.05
CA ASN A 85 -12.94 6.01 -2.47
C ASN A 85 -11.78 5.13 -2.96
N TRP A 86 -11.95 3.81 -2.79
CA TRP A 86 -10.91 2.81 -3.08
C TRP A 86 -10.41 2.81 -4.53
N GLY A 87 -11.27 3.15 -5.50
CA GLY A 87 -10.94 3.17 -6.92
C GLY A 87 -10.22 4.44 -7.40
N ASN A 88 -9.96 5.40 -6.52
CA ASN A 88 -9.36 6.69 -6.86
C ASN A 88 -7.91 6.82 -6.35
N TYR A 89 -7.17 5.71 -6.34
CA TYR A 89 -5.74 5.70 -6.07
C TYR A 89 -4.97 5.29 -7.32
N ASP A 90 -4.10 6.17 -7.81
CA ASP A 90 -3.28 5.93 -8.99
C ASP A 90 -2.04 5.08 -8.68
N LEU A 91 -1.56 5.14 -7.43
CA LEU A 91 -0.48 4.30 -6.91
C LEU A 91 -0.89 3.69 -5.56
N VAL A 92 -0.69 2.38 -5.43
CA VAL A 92 -0.74 1.68 -4.15
C VAL A 92 0.61 1.09 -3.80
N VAL A 93 1.16 1.52 -2.67
CA VAL A 93 2.37 0.97 -2.06
C VAL A 93 1.96 -0.06 -1.01
N ILE A 94 2.45 -1.28 -1.13
CA ILE A 94 2.18 -2.37 -0.18
C ILE A 94 3.47 -2.67 0.55
N ASP A 95 3.59 -2.15 1.77
CA ASP A 95 4.70 -2.48 2.66
C ASP A 95 4.52 -3.88 3.24
N GLU A 96 5.62 -4.60 3.45
CA GLU A 96 5.63 -6.00 3.87
C GLU A 96 4.63 -6.87 3.08
N SER A 97 4.66 -6.73 1.75
CA SER A 97 3.75 -7.37 0.79
C SER A 97 3.67 -8.90 0.91
N HIS A 98 4.62 -9.54 1.59
CA HIS A 98 4.54 -10.94 1.98
C HIS A 98 3.32 -11.26 2.88
N ASN A 99 2.71 -10.27 3.55
CA ASN A 99 1.47 -10.41 4.33
C ASN A 99 0.21 -10.58 3.47
N PHE A 100 0.29 -10.24 2.18
CA PHE A 100 -0.76 -10.41 1.17
C PHE A 100 -0.65 -11.74 0.43
N ARG A 101 0.21 -12.65 0.90
CA ARG A 101 0.24 -14.04 0.44
C ARG A 101 -1.14 -14.67 0.55
N ASN A 102 -1.60 -15.29 -0.53
CA ASN A 102 -2.68 -16.27 -0.47
C ASN A 102 -2.29 -17.39 0.50
N LYS A 103 -2.78 -17.32 1.74
CA LYS A 103 -2.93 -18.52 2.55
C LYS A 103 -4.13 -19.25 1.97
N LYS A 104 -3.88 -20.30 1.18
CA LYS A 104 -4.94 -21.26 0.86
C LYS A 104 -5.57 -21.73 2.18
N SER A 105 -6.87 -21.53 2.31
CA SER A 105 -7.73 -22.49 2.99
C SER A 105 -8.79 -22.92 1.97
N PRO A 106 -8.67 -24.13 1.37
CA PRO A 106 -9.62 -24.68 0.40
C PRO A 106 -11.00 -25.03 0.98
N LYS A 107 -11.49 -24.31 2.01
CA LYS A 107 -12.69 -24.71 2.76
C LYS A 107 -13.67 -23.59 3.15
N GLN A 108 -13.41 -22.32 2.85
CA GLN A 108 -14.39 -21.26 3.13
C GLN A 108 -14.37 -20.26 1.97
N GLY A 109 -15.51 -20.10 1.29
CA GLY A 109 -15.71 -19.18 0.18
C GLY A 109 -15.66 -17.69 0.56
N ASN A 110 -14.76 -17.31 1.47
CA ASN A 110 -14.56 -15.94 1.91
C ASN A 110 -13.42 -15.28 1.12
N GLU A 111 -13.73 -14.14 0.52
CA GLU A 111 -12.81 -13.26 -0.20
C GLU A 111 -11.57 -12.90 0.65
N THR A 112 -10.36 -13.09 0.13
CA THR A 112 -9.14 -12.73 0.87
C THR A 112 -8.90 -11.21 0.85
N ARG A 113 -8.02 -10.71 1.72
CA ARG A 113 -7.56 -9.30 1.68
C ARG A 113 -6.96 -8.93 0.32
N TYR A 114 -6.27 -9.89 -0.30
CA TYR A 114 -5.70 -9.70 -1.62
C TYR A 114 -6.80 -9.60 -2.67
N ASP A 115 -7.80 -10.48 -2.63
CA ASP A 115 -8.94 -10.42 -3.56
C ASP A 115 -9.70 -9.10 -3.43
N ARG A 116 -9.93 -8.62 -2.20
CA ARG A 116 -10.52 -7.30 -1.93
C ARG A 116 -9.69 -6.15 -2.48
N LEU A 117 -8.37 -6.20 -2.30
CA LEU A 117 -7.46 -5.21 -2.87
C LEU A 117 -7.58 -5.17 -4.40
N MET A 118 -7.47 -6.33 -5.05
CA MET A 118 -7.58 -6.45 -6.50
C MET A 118 -8.92 -5.92 -7.00
N ARG A 119 -10.02 -6.28 -6.32
CA ARG A 119 -11.36 -5.85 -6.70
C ARG A 119 -11.57 -4.36 -6.48
N ARG A 120 -11.46 -3.88 -5.23
CA ARG A 120 -11.84 -2.51 -4.82
C ARG A 120 -10.90 -1.44 -5.36
N ILE A 121 -9.63 -1.76 -5.53
CA ILE A 121 -8.60 -0.75 -5.87
C ILE A 121 -8.14 -0.87 -7.32
N ILE A 122 -7.94 -2.09 -7.81
CA ILE A 122 -7.32 -2.29 -9.14
C ILE A 122 -8.37 -2.40 -10.24
N ARG A 123 -9.53 -3.02 -9.97
CA ARG A 123 -10.56 -3.28 -10.99
C ARG A 123 -11.70 -2.26 -11.01
N GLU A 124 -12.12 -1.76 -9.84
CA GLU A 124 -13.24 -0.81 -9.73
C GLU A 124 -12.86 0.64 -10.08
N GLY A 125 -11.58 0.92 -10.32
CA GLY A 125 -11.03 2.28 -10.33
C GLY A 125 -10.32 2.71 -11.61
N VAL A 126 -9.56 3.81 -11.47
CA VAL A 126 -8.60 4.27 -12.47
C VAL A 126 -7.48 3.23 -12.68
N LYS A 127 -6.60 3.48 -13.65
CA LYS A 127 -5.45 2.59 -13.88
C LYS A 127 -4.44 2.68 -12.73
N THR A 128 -4.63 1.83 -11.72
CA THR A 128 -3.82 1.78 -10.51
C THR A 128 -2.49 1.06 -10.74
N ARG A 129 -1.39 1.71 -10.38
CA ARG A 129 -0.05 1.09 -10.30
C ARG A 129 0.14 0.52 -8.90
N VAL A 130 0.82 -0.62 -8.81
CA VAL A 130 1.15 -1.26 -7.53
C VAL A 130 2.67 -1.31 -7.36
N LEU A 131 3.15 -0.82 -6.23
CA LEU A 131 4.52 -0.93 -5.75
C LEU A 131 4.55 -1.85 -4.52
N MET A 132 5.24 -2.98 -4.60
CA MET A 132 5.35 -3.90 -3.47
C MET A 132 6.73 -3.80 -2.82
N LEU A 133 6.76 -3.61 -1.50
CA LEU A 133 7.98 -3.64 -0.70
C LEU A 133 8.04 -4.98 0.05
N SER A 134 9.18 -5.65 0.01
CA SER A 134 9.39 -6.88 0.77
C SER A 134 10.85 -7.04 1.11
N ALA A 135 11.15 -7.40 2.36
CA ALA A 135 12.49 -7.84 2.74
C ALA A 135 12.81 -9.28 2.29
N THR A 136 11.83 -10.01 1.75
CA THR A 136 11.98 -11.37 1.26
C THR A 136 11.79 -11.40 -0.26
N PRO A 137 12.71 -11.99 -1.04
CA PRO A 137 12.57 -12.08 -2.49
C PRO A 137 11.34 -12.92 -2.85
N VAL A 138 10.48 -12.39 -3.72
CA VAL A 138 9.17 -12.97 -4.04
C VAL A 138 9.27 -13.75 -5.35
N ASN A 139 9.51 -15.06 -5.26
CA ASN A 139 9.86 -15.88 -6.43
C ASN A 139 8.74 -16.16 -7.45
N ASN A 140 7.47 -15.70 -7.29
CA ASN A 140 6.39 -16.09 -8.23
C ASN A 140 5.19 -15.12 -8.45
N ARG A 141 5.13 -13.93 -7.84
CA ARG A 141 3.83 -13.20 -7.69
C ARG A 141 3.55 -12.03 -8.64
N LEU A 142 4.55 -11.51 -9.37
CA LEU A 142 4.29 -10.46 -10.36
C LEU A 142 3.44 -11.00 -11.53
N ALA A 143 3.60 -12.29 -11.86
CA ALA A 143 2.80 -12.99 -12.84
C ALA A 143 1.35 -13.16 -12.39
N ASP A 144 1.09 -13.43 -11.10
CA ASP A 144 -0.28 -13.53 -10.57
C ASP A 144 -1.03 -12.19 -10.63
N LEU A 145 -0.35 -11.08 -10.28
CA LEU A 145 -0.86 -9.73 -10.49
C LEU A 145 -1.12 -9.45 -11.98
N ARG A 146 -0.17 -9.78 -12.85
CA ARG A 146 -0.28 -9.55 -14.30
C ARG A 146 -1.35 -10.40 -14.97
N ASN A 147 -1.58 -11.63 -14.51
CA ASN A 147 -2.55 -12.55 -15.10
C ASN A 147 -4.00 -12.27 -14.66
N GLN A 148 -4.20 -11.40 -13.66
CA GLN A 148 -5.52 -11.00 -13.14
C GLN A 148 -5.94 -9.58 -13.53
N ILE A 149 -5.09 -8.86 -14.27
CA ILE A 149 -5.34 -7.54 -14.90
C ILE A 149 -5.49 -7.78 -16.39
#